data_AF-A0A965H2S5-F1
#
_entry.id   AF-A0A965H2S5-F1
#
_cell.length_a   1.000
_cell.length_b   1.000
_cell.length_c   1.000
_cell.angle_alpha   90.00
_cell.angle_beta   90.00
_cell.angle_gamma   90.00
#
_symmetry.space_group_name_H-M   'P 1'
#
loop_
_entity.id
_entity.type
_entity.pdbx_description
1 polymer ?
#
loop_
_entity_poly.entity_id
_entity_poly.type
_entity_poly.pdbx_seq_one_letter_code
_entity_poly.pdbx_strand_id
1 'polypeptide(L)' 'LTLNAGSHRLQLSCSGFDQWMIWNPGRELTRTIRDLGPEDWRRFLCIEPVIVTRPSRLAPGEIFRGRLRIELLVN' A
#
# COMPACT_ATOMS: atom_id res chain seq x y z
N LEU A 1 -2.57 -11.41 -0.74
CA LEU A 1 -1.49 -11.15 0.23
C LEU A 1 -2.11 -11.18 1.62
N THR A 2 -1.51 -11.88 2.59
CA THR A 2 -2.00 -11.87 3.98
C THR A 2 -1.02 -11.07 4.84
N LEU A 3 -1.53 -10.09 5.59
CA LEU A 3 -0.75 -9.28 6.52
C LEU A 3 -1.03 -9.74 7.95
N ASN A 4 0.03 -10.05 8.70
CA ASN A 4 -0.06 -10.25 10.15
C ASN A 4 0.21 -8.89 10.85
N ALA A 5 -0.82 -8.26 11.39
CA ALA A 5 -0.78 -6.94 12.02
C ALA A 5 -1.03 -7.07 13.54
N GLY A 6 -0.05 -7.66 14.24
CA GLY A 6 -0.18 -7.97 15.66
C GLY A 6 -1.24 -9.06 15.91
N SER A 7 -2.26 -8.75 16.72
CA SER A 7 -3.37 -9.66 17.01
C SER A 7 -4.37 -9.81 15.86
N HIS A 8 -4.23 -9.02 14.79
CA HIS A 8 -5.14 -9.05 13.64
C HIS A 8 -4.44 -9.66 12.43
N ARG A 9 -5.21 -10.37 11.61
CA ARG A 9 -4.77 -10.81 10.28
C ARG A 9 -5.64 -10.15 9.24
N LEU A 10 -5.03 -9.56 8.22
CA LEU A 10 -5.75 -8.93 7.11
C LEU A 10 -5.50 -9.72 5.84
N GLN A 11 -6.55 -9.96 5.06
CA GLN A 11 -6.44 -10.38 3.68
C GLN A 11 -6.47 -9.15 2.78
N LEU A 12 -5.41 -9.00 2.00
CA LEU A 12 -5.25 -7.96 0.99
C LEU A 12 -5.38 -8.59 -0.39
N SER A 13 -6.26 -8.04 -1.21
CA SER A 13 -6.38 -8.41 -2.62
C SER A 13 -6.54 -7.17 -3.49
N CYS A 14 -6.09 -7.25 -4.74
CA CYS A 14 -6.20 -6.14 -5.66
C CYS A 14 -6.49 -6.62 -7.08
N SER A 15 -7.07 -5.73 -7.89
CA SER A 15 -7.29 -5.93 -9.32
C SER A 15 -6.88 -4.68 -10.09
N GLY A 16 -6.41 -4.85 -11.32
CA GLY A 16 -5.90 -3.75 -12.15
C GLY A 16 -4.46 -3.35 -11.86
N PHE A 17 -3.80 -3.98 -10.88
CA PHE A 17 -2.40 -3.74 -10.54
C PHE A 17 -1.60 -5.04 -10.71
N ASP A 18 -0.33 -4.95 -11.05
CA ASP A 18 0.55 -6.11 -11.26
C ASP A 18 1.61 -6.27 -10.17
N GLN A 19 1.76 -5.28 -9.30
CA GLN A 19 2.81 -5.24 -8.29
C GLN A 19 2.27 -4.71 -6.95
N TRP A 20 3.01 -5.00 -5.87
CA TRP A 20 2.81 -4.41 -4.55
C TRP A 20 4.07 -3.64 -4.16
N MET A 21 3.90 -2.39 -3.72
CA MET A 21 4.93 -1.63 -3.03
C MET A 21 4.72 -1.77 -1.52
N ILE A 22 5.80 -2.08 -0.81
CA ILE A 22 5.83 -2.13 0.66
C ILE A 22 6.83 -1.07 1.10
N TRP A 23 6.36 -0.08 1.87
CA TRP A 23 7.18 1.08 2.20
C TRP A 23 6.95 1.58 3.62
N ASN A 24 8.03 2.03 4.24
CA ASN A 24 8.04 2.76 5.49
C ASN A 24 9.19 3.78 5.42
N PRO A 25 8.99 5.04 5.84
CA PRO A 25 10.05 6.05 5.78
C PRO A 25 11.25 5.72 6.69
N GLY A 26 11.06 4.89 7.72
CA GLY A 26 12.08 4.67 8.74
C GLY A 26 12.34 5.93 9.56
N ARG A 27 13.27 5.80 10.50
CA ARG A 27 13.53 6.81 11.53
C ARG A 27 14.07 8.12 10.96
N GLU A 28 14.98 8.04 10.01
CA GLU A 28 15.69 9.19 9.46
C GLU A 28 14.78 10.03 8.57
N LEU A 29 14.08 9.41 7.62
CA LEU A 29 13.23 10.13 6.66
C LEU A 29 11.95 10.67 7.32
N THR A 30 11.40 10.00 8.34
CA THR A 30 10.22 10.52 9.06
C THR A 30 10.46 11.89 9.67
N ARG A 31 11.68 12.18 10.14
CA ARG A 31 12.01 13.50 10.72
C ARG A 31 12.03 14.63 9.70
N THR A 32 12.09 14.32 8.40
CA THR A 32 12.10 15.31 7.33
C THR A 32 10.71 15.53 6.71
N ILE A 33 9.75 14.64 6.99
CA ILE A 33 8.39 14.71 6.48
C ILE A 33 7.56 15.55 7.46
N ARG A 34 7.16 16.76 7.03
CA ARG A 34 6.60 17.80 7.93
C ARG A 34 5.31 17.41 8.64
N ASP A 35 4.53 16.50 8.06
CA ASP A 35 3.25 16.02 8.58
C ASP A 35 3.36 14.70 9.35
N LEU A 36 4.58 14.20 9.60
CA LEU A 36 4.84 13.03 10.45
C LEU A 36 5.55 13.44 11.75
N GLY A 37 5.07 12.89 12.87
CA GLY A 37 5.78 12.93 14.14
C GLY A 37 7.05 12.05 14.11
N PRO A 38 8.07 12.35 14.95
CA PRO A 38 9.40 11.74 14.85
C PRO A 38 9.44 10.21 15.01
N GLU A 39 8.41 9.60 15.62
CA GLU A 39 8.30 8.15 15.85
C GLU A 39 7.12 7.51 15.09
N ASP A 40 6.46 8.24 14.19
CA ASP A 40 5.30 7.73 13.47
C ASP A 40 5.66 6.59 12.52
N TRP A 41 6.92 6.52 12.06
CA TRP A 41 7.44 5.38 11.30
C TRP A 41 7.21 4.03 11.99
N ARG A 42 7.09 3.99 13.32
CA ARG A 42 6.82 2.75 14.07
C ARG A 42 5.36 2.31 14.03
N ARG A 43 4.47 3.19 13.59
CA ARG A 43 3.00 3.06 13.77
C ARG A 43 2.28 2.69 12.48
N PHE A 44 2.96 2.69 11.34
CA PHE A 44 2.36 2.32 10.07
C PHE A 44 3.32 1.58 9.14
N LEU A 45 2.74 0.92 8.15
CA LEU A 45 3.42 0.35 6.99
C LEU A 45 2.53 0.65 5.79
N CYS A 46 3.09 1.21 4.73
CA CYS A 46 2.39 1.34 3.46
C CYS A 46 2.45 0.01 2.70
N ILE A 47 1.30 -0.47 2.25
CA ILE A 47 1.17 -1.63 1.35
C ILE A 47 0.24 -1.23 0.22
N GLU A 48 0.82 -1.00 -0.95
CA GLU A 48 0.16 -0.31 -2.05
C GLU A 48 0.15 -1.19 -3.31
N PRO A 49 -1.01 -1.47 -3.91
CA PRO A 49 -1.06 -1.98 -5.27
C PRO A 49 -0.55 -0.93 -6.25
N VAL A 50 0.39 -1.28 -7.11
CA VAL A 50 1.03 -0.34 -8.05
C VAL A 50 1.17 -0.95 -9.44
N ILE A 51 1.32 -0.06 -10.43
CA ILE A 51 1.85 -0.37 -11.77
C ILE A 51 3.09 0.50 -11.91
N VAL A 52 4.29 -0.06 -11.73
CA VAL A 52 5.52 0.73 -11.71
C VAL A 52 6.49 0.35 -12.81
N THR A 53 6.66 -0.95 -13.09
CA THR A 53 7.66 -1.39 -14.07
C THR A 53 7.22 -1.13 -15.52
N ARG A 54 5.91 -1.24 -15.80
CA ARG A 54 5.36 -1.03 -17.14
C ARG A 54 4.07 -0.21 -17.07
N PRO A 55 4.13 1.12 -17.29
CA PRO A 55 2.95 1.96 -17.19
C PRO A 55 1.82 1.50 -18.11
N SER A 56 0.60 1.42 -17.56
CA SER A 56 -0.60 1.21 -18.37
C SER A 56 -0.87 2.47 -19.20
N ARG A 57 -0.84 2.35 -20.53
CA ARG A 57 -1.18 3.45 -21.45
C ARG A 57 -2.67 3.37 -21.76
N LEU A 58 -3.36 4.50 -21.67
CA LEU A 58 -4.76 4.63 -22.05
C LEU A 58 -4.87 5.52 -23.29
N ALA A 59 -5.60 5.08 -24.29
CA ALA A 59 -6.02 5.89 -25.43
C ALA A 59 -7.21 6.81 -25.04
N PRO A 60 -7.53 7.83 -25.85
CA PRO A 60 -8.72 8.64 -25.62
C PRO A 60 -9.99 7.79 -25.49
N GLY A 61 -10.71 7.98 -24.38
CA GLY A 61 -11.93 7.22 -24.06
C GLY A 61 -11.72 5.94 -23.25
N GLU A 62 -10.48 5.48 -23.06
CA GLU A 62 -10.21 4.32 -22.21
C GLU A 62 -10.16 4.68 -20.73
N ILE A 63 -10.45 3.69 -19.88
CA ILE A 63 -10.54 3.85 -18.43
C ILE A 63 -9.69 2.79 -17.75
N PHE A 64 -8.79 3.23 -16.88
CA PHE A 64 -8.15 2.36 -15.89
C PHE A 64 -9.10 2.10 -14.71
N ARG A 65 -9.17 0.85 -14.25
CA ARG A 65 -9.89 0.48 -13.03
C ARG A 65 -9.00 -0.32 -12.10
N GLY A 66 -8.61 0.29 -10.99
CA GLY A 66 -7.92 -0.35 -9.89
C GLY A 66 -8.86 -0.59 -8.72
N ARG A 67 -8.68 -1.70 -8.00
CA ARG A 67 -9.34 -1.94 -6.71
C ARG A 67 -8.33 -2.54 -5.73
N LEU A 68 -8.31 -2.00 -4.51
CA LEU A 68 -7.75 -2.64 -3.32
C LEU A 68 -8.90 -3.09 -2.43
N ARG A 69 -8.84 -4.32 -1.95
CA ARG A 69 -9.74 -4.86 -0.94
C ARG A 69 -8.93 -5.26 0.28
N ILE A 70 -9.39 -4.83 1.44
CA ILE A 70 -8.80 -5.13 2.75
C ILE A 70 -9.90 -5.78 3.58
N GLU A 71 -9.64 -6.99 4.05
CA GLU A 71 -10.60 -7.77 4.81
C GLU A 71 -9.96 -8.22 6.12
N LEU A 72 -10.63 -7.98 7.23
CA LEU A 72 -10.23 -8.53 8.52
C LEU A 72 -10.55 -10.02 8.53
N LEU A 73 -9.52 -10.85 8.73
CA LEU A 73 -9.70 -12.27 8.98
C LEU A 73 -10.01 -12.46 10.45
N VAL A 74 -11.28 -12.65 10.75
CA VAL A 74 -11.75 -13.15 12.04
C VAL A 74 -11.63 -14.68 12.03
N ASN A 75 -10.96 -15.23 13.03
CA ASN A 75 -11.01 -16.65 13.32
C ASN A 75 -12.40 -17.04 13.83
#